data_AF-A0A2U8DR92-F1
#
_entry.id   AF-A0A2U8DR92-F1
#
_cell.length_a   1.000
_cell.length_b   1.000
_cell.length_c   1.000
_cell.angle_alpha   90.00
_cell.angle_beta   90.00
_cell.angle_gamma   90.00
#
_symmetry.space_group_name_H-M   'P 1'
#
loop_
_entity.id
_entity.type
_entity.pdbx_description
1 polymer ?
#
loop_
_entity_poly.entity_id
_entity_poly.type
_entity_poly.pdbx_seq_one_letter_code
_entity_poly.pdbx_strand_id
1 'polypeptide(L)'
;MLNTDIAMGLARVTEAAALCSSKFMGRGDKIAADQAAVDGMEKAFAMMPVRGTVVIGEGELDNAPMLYIGQSVGVGNADMPEMDIAVDPLDGTVLIAKGLPNAISVVAMGPNGSLFHAPDMYMKKIAVGPGAKGAIDINKSPKENIINVSKVLNKDITEMTVIVQERERHDYIVQAAREVGARVKLFGEGDVAAVLACGFENTGVDIFMGTGGAPEGVIAAAAIKCMGGDMQAKLEPHTDKERERCKSMGISDLNKVLLINDLVKDDEVYFAATGITDCDLLRGVVFPKNDWATTHSVVMRSKTGTIRFIEAHHDLKRSSLVVRSSDS
;
A
#
# COMPACT_ATOMS: atom_id res chain seq x y z
N MET A 1 -20.85 -11.59 -21.31
CA MET A 1 -19.94 -10.68 -20.58
C MET A 1 -18.61 -11.37 -20.47
N LEU A 2 -17.53 -10.81 -21.02
CA LEU A 2 -16.20 -11.29 -20.65
C LEU A 2 -16.13 -11.19 -19.13
N ASN A 3 -15.89 -12.32 -18.47
CA ASN A 3 -15.52 -12.39 -17.06
C ASN A 3 -14.10 -11.85 -16.96
N THR A 4 -13.93 -10.54 -17.16
CA THR A 4 -12.61 -9.90 -17.18
C THR A 4 -12.09 -9.95 -15.76
N ASP A 5 -10.96 -10.65 -15.56
CA ASP A 5 -10.35 -10.77 -14.25
C ASP A 5 -9.75 -9.42 -13.85
N ILE A 6 -10.57 -8.61 -13.20
CA ILE A 6 -10.24 -7.31 -12.63
C ILE A 6 -8.95 -7.39 -11.81
N ALA A 7 -8.75 -8.48 -11.05
CA ALA A 7 -7.58 -8.63 -10.21
C ALA A 7 -6.30 -8.70 -11.06
N MET A 8 -6.28 -9.51 -12.12
CA MET A 8 -5.13 -9.59 -13.04
C MET A 8 -4.91 -8.30 -13.82
N GLY A 9 -5.97 -7.55 -14.09
CA GLY A 9 -5.87 -6.21 -14.68
C GLY A 9 -5.08 -5.24 -13.79
N LEU A 10 -5.32 -5.25 -12.46
CA LEU A 10 -4.61 -4.39 -11.52
C LEU A 10 -3.10 -4.68 -11.44
N ALA A 11 -2.67 -5.94 -11.63
CA ALA A 11 -1.24 -6.25 -11.71
C ALA A 11 -0.56 -5.42 -12.82
N ARG A 12 -1.21 -5.29 -13.98
CA ARG A 12 -0.67 -4.52 -15.10
C ARG A 12 -0.58 -3.03 -14.80
N VAL A 13 -1.45 -2.52 -13.93
CA VAL A 13 -1.48 -1.11 -13.48
C VAL A 13 -0.24 -0.80 -12.65
N THR A 14 0.05 -1.62 -11.63
CA THR A 14 1.24 -1.42 -10.79
C THR A 14 2.54 -1.78 -11.53
N GLU A 15 2.49 -2.74 -12.47
CA GLU A 15 3.63 -3.04 -13.35
C GLU A 15 4.01 -1.87 -14.25
N ALA A 16 3.02 -1.17 -14.84
CA ALA A 16 3.27 -0.02 -15.68
C ALA A 16 3.98 1.11 -14.90
N ALA A 17 3.49 1.41 -13.70
CA ALA A 17 4.11 2.37 -12.79
C ALA A 17 5.54 1.97 -12.42
N ALA A 18 5.74 0.71 -12.00
CA ALA A 18 7.05 0.20 -11.62
C ALA A 18 8.07 0.22 -12.76
N LEU A 19 7.67 -0.20 -13.97
CA LEU A 19 8.52 -0.17 -15.17
C LEU A 19 8.95 1.25 -15.58
N CYS A 20 8.07 2.24 -15.38
CA CYS A 20 8.38 3.62 -15.70
C CYS A 20 9.29 4.25 -14.63
N SER A 21 8.96 4.07 -13.35
CA SER A 21 9.70 4.65 -12.22
C SER A 21 11.08 4.03 -11.99
N SER A 22 11.23 2.71 -12.16
CA SER A 22 12.50 1.98 -11.94
C SER A 22 13.69 2.52 -12.76
N LYS A 23 13.44 3.18 -13.89
CA LYS A 23 14.50 3.84 -14.71
C LYS A 23 15.16 5.03 -14.01
N PHE A 24 14.56 5.52 -12.93
CA PHE A 24 15.04 6.62 -12.11
C PHE A 24 15.80 6.18 -10.85
N MET A 25 15.90 4.86 -10.62
CA MET A 25 16.60 4.29 -9.48
C MET A 25 18.05 4.81 -9.38
N GLY A 26 18.37 5.44 -8.24
CA GLY A 26 19.69 5.99 -7.93
C GLY A 26 20.07 7.26 -8.71
N ARG A 27 19.13 7.91 -9.40
CA ARG A 27 19.41 9.10 -10.23
C ARG A 27 19.22 10.43 -9.49
N GLY A 28 18.83 10.40 -8.22
CA GLY A 28 18.70 11.58 -7.37
C GLY A 28 17.47 12.46 -7.65
N ASP A 29 16.59 12.06 -8.56
CA ASP A 29 15.41 12.83 -8.95
C ASP A 29 14.12 12.10 -8.52
N LYS A 30 13.66 12.41 -7.31
CA LYS A 30 12.44 11.82 -6.77
C LYS A 30 11.17 12.29 -7.51
N ILE A 31 11.15 13.53 -8.01
CA ILE A 31 9.97 14.12 -8.63
C ILE A 31 9.75 13.48 -10.01
N ALA A 32 10.81 13.33 -10.80
CA ALA A 32 10.71 12.66 -12.08
C ALA A 32 10.40 11.16 -11.94
N ALA A 33 10.92 10.50 -10.89
CA ALA A 33 10.61 9.10 -10.60
C ALA A 33 9.13 8.88 -10.27
N ASP A 34 8.55 9.80 -9.50
CA ASP A 34 7.16 9.81 -9.06
C ASP A 34 6.22 10.11 -10.23
N GLN A 35 6.50 11.18 -10.99
CA GLN A 35 5.76 11.52 -12.20
C GLN A 35 5.74 10.36 -13.20
N ALA A 36 6.88 9.68 -13.41
CA ALA A 36 6.92 8.52 -14.29
C ALA A 36 6.05 7.35 -13.80
N ALA A 37 5.94 7.17 -12.47
CA ALA A 37 5.05 6.17 -11.90
C ALA A 37 3.57 6.54 -12.12
N VAL A 38 3.21 7.80 -11.86
CA VAL A 38 1.87 8.36 -12.09
C VAL A 38 1.45 8.18 -13.55
N ASP A 39 2.31 8.59 -14.49
CA ASP A 39 2.04 8.48 -15.94
C ASP A 39 1.81 7.03 -16.37
N GLY A 40 2.65 6.11 -15.86
CA GLY A 40 2.53 4.69 -16.15
C GLY A 40 1.24 4.09 -15.62
N MET A 41 0.90 4.42 -14.36
CA MET A 41 -0.30 3.96 -13.68
C MET A 41 -1.57 4.46 -14.35
N GLU A 42 -1.66 5.78 -14.60
CA GLU A 42 -2.82 6.43 -15.22
C GLU A 42 -3.12 5.82 -16.59
N LYS A 43 -2.10 5.73 -17.46
CA LYS A 43 -2.25 5.13 -18.79
C LYS A 43 -2.73 3.68 -18.71
N ALA A 44 -2.25 2.93 -17.73
CA ALA A 44 -2.65 1.54 -17.55
C ALA A 44 -4.12 1.40 -17.10
N PHE A 45 -4.63 2.34 -16.31
CA PHE A 45 -6.05 2.36 -15.93
C PHE A 45 -7.00 2.49 -17.12
N ALA A 46 -6.59 3.13 -18.22
CA ALA A 46 -7.44 3.25 -19.43
C ALA A 46 -7.85 1.88 -20.02
N MET A 47 -7.17 0.79 -19.66
CA MET A 47 -7.52 -0.58 -20.08
C MET A 47 -8.43 -1.32 -19.08
N MET A 48 -8.68 -0.75 -17.90
CA MET A 48 -9.42 -1.44 -16.84
C MET A 48 -10.93 -1.42 -17.11
N PRO A 49 -11.63 -2.57 -17.03
CA PRO A 49 -13.05 -2.68 -17.35
C PRO A 49 -13.94 -2.23 -16.17
N VAL A 50 -13.71 -1.01 -15.68
CA VAL A 50 -14.38 -0.42 -14.51
C VAL A 50 -14.79 1.02 -14.79
N ARG A 51 -15.73 1.51 -13.98
CA ARG A 51 -15.98 2.94 -13.77
C ARG A 51 -15.34 3.33 -12.45
N GLY A 52 -14.04 3.61 -12.49
CA GLY A 52 -13.24 3.91 -11.31
C GLY A 52 -13.32 5.37 -10.91
N THR A 53 -13.32 5.66 -9.61
CA THR A 53 -13.11 7.00 -9.06
C THR A 53 -11.95 6.95 -8.08
N VAL A 54 -10.94 7.80 -8.28
CA VAL A 54 -9.81 7.93 -7.36
C VAL A 54 -10.31 8.60 -6.08
N VAL A 55 -10.27 7.88 -4.95
CA VAL A 55 -10.64 8.40 -3.63
C VAL A 55 -9.42 8.67 -2.75
N ILE A 56 -8.28 8.05 -3.08
CA ILE A 56 -6.95 8.29 -2.53
C ILE A 56 -5.98 8.29 -3.71
N GLY A 57 -5.18 9.35 -3.85
CA GLY A 57 -4.17 9.46 -4.90
C GLY A 57 -3.21 10.62 -4.61
N GLU A 58 -2.64 11.21 -5.66
CA GLU A 58 -1.53 12.18 -5.59
C GLU A 58 -1.89 13.51 -4.89
N GLY A 59 -3.19 13.78 -4.73
CA GLY A 59 -3.69 14.94 -4.01
C GLY A 59 -5.01 15.47 -4.58
N GLU A 60 -5.34 16.69 -4.19
CA GLU A 60 -6.49 17.43 -4.76
C GLU A 60 -6.19 17.87 -6.21
N LEU A 61 -7.24 18.07 -7.01
CA LEU A 61 -7.12 18.50 -8.42
C LEU A 61 -6.21 19.72 -8.64
N ASP A 62 -6.25 20.69 -7.72
CA ASP A 62 -5.45 21.92 -7.83
C ASP A 62 -3.94 21.67 -7.62
N ASN A 63 -3.58 20.53 -7.00
CA ASN A 63 -2.20 20.19 -6.62
C ASN A 63 -1.64 19.01 -7.42
N ALA A 64 -2.49 18.18 -8.02
CA ALA A 64 -2.10 16.98 -8.77
C ALA A 64 -2.78 16.96 -10.16
N PRO A 65 -2.00 16.95 -11.27
CA PRO A 65 -2.58 16.95 -12.61
C PRO A 65 -3.19 15.60 -13.02
N MET A 66 -2.75 14.51 -12.39
CA MET A 66 -3.17 13.13 -12.66
C MET A 66 -3.28 12.35 -11.35
N LEU A 67 -4.13 11.34 -11.36
CA LEU A 67 -4.54 10.52 -10.21
C LEU A 67 -4.96 11.38 -9.00
N TYR A 68 -5.62 12.50 -9.27
CA TYR A 68 -6.17 13.37 -8.22
C TYR A 68 -7.46 12.80 -7.63
N ILE A 69 -7.78 13.18 -6.39
CA ILE A 69 -9.00 12.78 -5.70
C ILE A 69 -10.23 13.28 -6.49
N GLY A 70 -11.09 12.34 -6.89
CA GLY A 70 -12.26 12.55 -7.73
C GLY A 70 -12.04 12.25 -9.22
N GLN A 71 -10.81 11.94 -9.65
CA GLN A 71 -10.55 11.59 -11.05
C GLN A 71 -11.29 10.31 -11.44
N SER A 72 -11.95 10.34 -12.60
CA SER A 72 -12.52 9.15 -13.23
C SER A 72 -11.44 8.38 -13.99
N VAL A 73 -11.35 7.07 -13.75
CA VAL A 73 -10.38 6.16 -14.39
C VAL A 73 -11.07 4.87 -14.85
N GLY A 74 -10.44 4.12 -15.77
CA GLY A 74 -11.06 2.95 -16.38
C GLY A 74 -11.71 3.23 -17.73
N VAL A 75 -12.17 2.18 -18.41
CA VAL A 75 -12.86 2.26 -19.71
C VAL A 75 -14.19 3.03 -19.59
N GLY A 76 -14.87 2.94 -18.43
CA GLY A 76 -15.97 3.84 -18.11
C GLY A 76 -17.33 3.55 -18.75
N ASN A 77 -17.52 2.39 -19.39
CA ASN A 77 -18.82 2.03 -19.98
C ASN A 77 -19.91 1.86 -18.91
N ALA A 78 -21.15 2.21 -19.24
CA ALA A 78 -22.26 2.24 -18.28
C ALA A 78 -22.59 0.88 -17.63
N ASP A 79 -22.25 -0.23 -18.29
CA ASP A 79 -22.46 -1.61 -17.81
C ASP A 79 -21.32 -2.12 -16.90
N MET A 80 -20.26 -1.33 -16.72
CA MET A 80 -19.12 -1.67 -15.87
C MET A 80 -19.36 -1.30 -14.40
N PRO A 81 -18.74 -2.02 -13.45
CA PRO A 81 -18.90 -1.75 -12.03
C PRO A 81 -18.29 -0.40 -11.63
N GLU A 82 -18.98 0.30 -10.73
CA GLU A 82 -18.49 1.51 -10.06
C GLU A 82 -17.55 1.12 -8.92
N MET A 83 -16.32 1.62 -8.96
CA MET A 83 -15.28 1.22 -8.03
C MET A 83 -14.56 2.45 -7.45
N ASP A 84 -14.32 2.42 -6.14
CA ASP A 84 -13.38 3.32 -5.50
C ASP A 84 -11.95 2.80 -5.73
N ILE A 85 -11.04 3.74 -6.01
CA ILE A 85 -9.64 3.47 -6.32
C ILE A 85 -8.76 4.23 -5.33
N ALA A 86 -7.87 3.52 -4.64
CA ALA A 86 -6.82 4.11 -3.83
C ALA A 86 -5.46 3.72 -4.42
N VAL A 87 -4.65 4.72 -4.77
CA VAL A 87 -3.37 4.51 -5.44
C VAL A 87 -2.25 5.17 -4.68
N ASP A 88 -1.09 4.53 -4.76
CA ASP A 88 0.20 5.15 -4.49
C ASP A 88 1.15 4.62 -5.59
N PRO A 89 1.31 5.39 -6.67
CA PRO A 89 2.13 5.01 -7.81
C PRO A 89 3.57 4.70 -7.43
N LEU A 90 4.12 5.40 -6.43
CA LEU A 90 5.48 5.23 -5.92
C LEU A 90 5.54 5.43 -4.40
N ASP A 91 5.30 4.34 -3.66
CA ASP A 91 5.55 4.31 -2.22
C ASP A 91 7.07 4.23 -1.99
N GLY A 92 7.67 5.36 -1.63
CA GLY A 92 9.11 5.51 -1.41
C GLY A 92 9.86 6.30 -2.49
N THR A 93 9.36 7.48 -2.86
CA THR A 93 10.02 8.39 -3.83
C THR A 93 11.48 8.69 -3.47
N VAL A 94 11.82 8.87 -2.18
CA VAL A 94 13.20 9.08 -1.73
C VAL A 94 14.05 7.82 -1.86
N LEU A 95 13.44 6.64 -1.67
CA LEU A 95 14.12 5.35 -1.81
C LEU A 95 14.57 5.16 -3.26
N ILE A 96 13.68 5.42 -4.23
CA ILE A 96 14.05 5.34 -5.65
C ILE A 96 15.13 6.34 -6.01
N ALA A 97 15.00 7.60 -5.62
CA ALA A 97 16.03 8.60 -5.91
C ALA A 97 17.42 8.19 -5.39
N LYS A 98 17.49 7.47 -4.26
CA LYS A 98 18.73 6.99 -3.62
C LYS A 98 19.13 5.57 -4.03
N GLY A 99 18.30 4.83 -4.75
CA GLY A 99 18.53 3.41 -5.06
C GLY A 99 18.47 2.49 -3.84
N LEU A 100 17.62 2.82 -2.87
CA LEU A 100 17.42 2.04 -1.65
C LEU A 100 16.29 1.01 -1.81
N PRO A 101 16.32 -0.10 -1.06
CA PRO A 101 15.25 -1.10 -1.06
C PRO A 101 13.93 -0.54 -0.53
N ASN A 102 12.85 -1.33 -0.66
CA ASN A 102 11.51 -1.12 -0.12
C ASN A 102 10.56 -0.20 -0.91
N ALA A 103 10.91 0.18 -2.14
CA ALA A 103 10.02 0.96 -3.00
C ALA A 103 9.07 0.06 -3.81
N ILE A 104 7.78 0.33 -3.75
CA ILE A 104 6.74 -0.43 -4.45
C ILE A 104 5.73 0.51 -5.12
N SER A 105 5.03 0.02 -6.13
CA SER A 105 3.81 0.65 -6.65
C SER A 105 2.60 -0.12 -6.17
N VAL A 106 1.54 0.55 -5.70
CA VAL A 106 0.37 -0.11 -5.10
C VAL A 106 -0.95 0.48 -5.57
N VAL A 107 -1.96 -0.39 -5.60
CA VAL A 107 -3.35 -0.02 -5.81
C VAL A 107 -4.26 -0.89 -4.96
N ALA A 108 -5.25 -0.26 -4.33
CA ALA A 108 -6.40 -0.92 -3.73
C ALA A 108 -7.67 -0.47 -4.45
N MET A 109 -8.63 -1.38 -4.57
CA MET A 109 -9.89 -1.12 -5.25
C MET A 109 -11.02 -1.91 -4.63
N GLY A 110 -12.19 -1.29 -4.48
CA GLY A 110 -13.41 -1.95 -4.06
C GLY A 110 -14.65 -1.25 -4.62
N PRO A 111 -15.86 -1.77 -4.39
CA PRO A 111 -17.11 -1.11 -4.76
C PRO A 111 -17.17 0.34 -4.29
N ASN A 112 -17.96 1.18 -4.95
CA ASN A 112 -18.13 2.57 -4.53
C ASN A 112 -18.55 2.69 -3.05
N GLY A 113 -17.88 3.57 -2.30
CA GLY A 113 -18.05 3.80 -0.87
C GLY A 113 -17.37 2.78 0.05
N SER A 114 -16.62 1.81 -0.51
CA SER A 114 -15.99 0.73 0.26
C SER A 114 -14.68 1.13 0.94
N LEU A 115 -13.96 2.12 0.39
CA LEU A 115 -12.70 2.59 0.95
C LEU A 115 -12.93 3.80 1.85
N PHE A 116 -12.25 3.87 2.98
CA PHE A 116 -12.30 5.05 3.84
C PHE A 116 -11.63 6.24 3.14
N HIS A 117 -12.36 7.34 3.00
CA HIS A 117 -11.81 8.59 2.43
C HIS A 117 -10.92 9.26 3.50
N ALA A 118 -9.67 8.82 3.57
CA ALA A 118 -8.72 9.32 4.56
C ALA A 118 -8.35 10.79 4.28
N PRO A 119 -8.36 11.67 5.31
CA PRO A 119 -7.74 12.98 5.17
C PRO A 119 -6.22 12.84 5.05
N ASP A 120 -5.59 13.74 4.30
CA ASP A 120 -4.13 13.83 4.22
C ASP A 120 -3.53 14.33 5.55
N MET A 121 -3.15 13.38 6.41
CA MET A 121 -2.54 13.60 7.72
C MET A 121 -1.91 12.30 8.25
N TYR A 122 -1.31 12.35 9.44
CA TYR A 122 -0.80 11.17 10.11
C TYR A 122 -1.89 10.26 10.70
N MET A 123 -1.58 8.97 10.74
CA MET A 123 -2.39 7.90 11.32
C MET A 123 -1.47 6.94 12.07
N LYS A 124 -1.77 6.69 13.34
CA LYS A 124 -1.20 5.58 14.12
C LYS A 124 -1.79 4.28 13.60
N LYS A 125 -0.95 3.26 13.40
CA LYS A 125 -1.29 1.98 12.76
C LYS A 125 -0.67 0.83 13.56
N ILE A 126 -1.41 -0.27 13.68
CA ILE A 126 -0.92 -1.58 14.14
C ILE A 126 -1.54 -2.64 13.25
N ALA A 127 -0.73 -3.56 12.73
CA ALA A 127 -1.18 -4.59 11.80
C ALA A 127 -0.47 -5.92 12.02
N VAL A 128 -1.18 -7.01 11.75
CA VAL A 128 -0.69 -8.40 11.83
C VAL A 128 -1.29 -9.26 10.72
N GLY A 129 -0.59 -10.34 10.38
CA GLY A 129 -1.09 -11.36 9.45
C GLY A 129 -2.25 -12.21 10.00
N PRO A 130 -2.79 -13.13 9.19
CA PRO A 130 -3.96 -13.94 9.54
C PRO A 130 -3.78 -14.78 10.82
N GLY A 131 -2.56 -15.26 11.09
CA GLY A 131 -2.28 -16.08 12.27
C GLY A 131 -2.49 -15.37 13.61
N ALA A 132 -2.48 -14.03 13.64
CA ALA A 132 -2.66 -13.23 14.86
C ALA A 132 -3.89 -12.32 14.81
N LYS A 133 -4.84 -12.61 13.93
CA LYS A 133 -6.08 -11.83 13.81
C LYS A 133 -6.80 -11.74 15.16
N GLY A 134 -7.17 -10.52 15.58
CA GLY A 134 -7.86 -10.26 16.85
C GLY A 134 -6.95 -10.22 18.07
N ALA A 135 -5.62 -10.35 17.92
CA ALA A 135 -4.68 -10.33 19.04
C ALA A 135 -4.19 -8.91 19.41
N ILE A 136 -4.51 -7.90 18.60
CA ILE A 136 -3.98 -6.53 18.73
C ILE A 136 -5.00 -5.56 19.32
N ASP A 137 -4.51 -4.53 19.99
CA ASP A 137 -5.27 -3.38 20.48
C ASP A 137 -4.39 -2.13 20.44
N ILE A 138 -4.72 -1.17 19.58
CA ILE A 138 -3.93 0.05 19.36
C ILE A 138 -3.83 0.97 20.59
N ASN A 139 -4.73 0.79 21.58
CA ASN A 139 -4.69 1.53 22.84
C ASN A 139 -3.81 0.86 23.91
N LYS A 140 -3.43 -0.42 23.73
CA LYS A 140 -2.46 -1.09 24.60
C LYS A 140 -1.03 -0.64 24.29
N SER A 141 -0.14 -0.84 25.25
CA SER A 141 1.29 -0.57 25.03
C SER A 141 1.87 -1.48 23.93
N PRO A 142 2.95 -1.07 23.24
CA PRO A 142 3.64 -1.94 22.29
C PRO A 142 4.05 -3.28 22.92
N LYS A 143 4.55 -3.24 24.16
CA LYS A 143 4.93 -4.42 24.95
C LYS A 143 3.78 -5.44 25.08
N GLU A 144 2.60 -4.98 25.47
CA GLU A 144 1.43 -5.85 25.60
C GLU A 144 1.01 -6.44 24.25
N ASN A 145 1.01 -5.65 23.17
CA ASN A 145 0.67 -6.14 21.84
C ASN A 145 1.65 -7.22 21.37
N ILE A 146 2.96 -7.00 21.51
CA ILE A 146 3.97 -8.00 21.11
C ILE A 146 3.77 -9.31 21.89
N ILE A 147 3.53 -9.22 23.21
CA ILE A 147 3.27 -10.41 24.05
C ILE A 147 1.99 -11.12 23.63
N ASN A 148 0.91 -10.38 23.33
CA ASN A 148 -0.36 -10.99 22.91
C ASN A 148 -0.22 -11.71 21.58
N VAL A 149 0.44 -11.08 20.59
CA VAL A 149 0.69 -11.68 19.28
C VAL A 149 1.59 -12.92 19.41
N SER A 150 2.67 -12.85 20.19
CA SER A 150 3.55 -14.01 20.46
C SER A 150 2.78 -15.21 21.01
N LYS A 151 1.88 -15.00 21.97
CA LYS A 151 1.05 -16.07 22.56
C LYS A 151 0.13 -16.73 21.53
N VAL A 152 -0.54 -15.93 20.68
CA VAL A 152 -1.47 -16.46 19.67
C VAL A 152 -0.71 -17.18 18.55
N LEU A 153 0.46 -16.68 18.16
CA LEU A 153 1.33 -17.34 17.18
C LEU A 153 2.08 -18.55 17.76
N ASN A 154 2.04 -18.76 19.07
CA ASN A 154 2.85 -19.77 19.77
C ASN A 154 4.34 -19.68 19.41
N LYS A 155 4.86 -18.45 19.30
CA LYS A 155 6.27 -18.15 19.01
C LYS A 155 6.97 -17.66 20.27
N ASP A 156 8.23 -18.06 20.45
CA ASP A 156 9.07 -17.47 21.50
C ASP A 156 9.21 -15.97 21.28
N ILE A 157 9.17 -15.18 22.35
CA ILE A 157 9.22 -13.72 22.27
C ILE A 157 10.51 -13.23 21.58
N THR A 158 11.61 -13.97 21.69
CA THR A 158 12.90 -13.67 21.06
C THR A 158 12.93 -13.96 19.55
N GLU A 159 11.95 -14.72 19.05
CA GLU A 159 11.75 -15.03 17.64
C GLU A 159 10.73 -14.10 16.97
N MET A 160 10.09 -13.22 17.74
CA MET A 160 9.19 -12.20 17.24
C MET A 160 9.96 -11.06 16.60
N THR A 161 9.52 -10.59 15.44
CA THR A 161 10.05 -9.40 14.77
C THR A 161 8.98 -8.32 14.64
N VAL A 162 9.25 -7.17 15.26
CA VAL A 162 8.48 -5.93 15.10
C VAL A 162 9.07 -5.12 13.96
N ILE A 163 8.28 -4.80 12.94
CA ILE A 163 8.67 -3.84 11.90
C ILE A 163 8.16 -2.44 12.25
N VAL A 164 9.03 -1.44 12.17
CA VAL A 164 8.73 -0.05 12.58
C VAL A 164 9.59 0.95 11.80
N GLN A 165 9.01 2.10 11.48
CA GLN A 165 9.72 3.15 10.72
C GLN A 165 10.79 3.81 11.60
N GLU A 166 11.98 4.04 11.05
CA GLU A 166 13.07 4.76 11.71
C GLU A 166 12.78 6.26 11.78
N ARG A 167 12.15 6.66 12.89
CA ARG A 167 11.83 8.05 13.25
C ARG A 167 11.87 8.17 14.77
N GLU A 168 12.34 9.30 15.29
CA GLU A 168 12.41 9.58 16.74
C GLU A 168 11.06 9.35 17.44
N ARG A 169 9.95 9.71 16.78
CA ARG A 169 8.58 9.49 17.29
C ARG A 169 8.23 8.03 17.54
N HIS A 170 9.01 7.06 17.05
CA HIS A 170 8.79 5.62 17.23
C HIS A 170 9.78 4.95 18.20
N ASP A 171 10.69 5.71 18.83
CA ASP A 171 11.68 5.14 19.76
C ASP A 171 11.02 4.35 20.90
N TYR A 172 9.83 4.77 21.35
CA TYR A 172 9.06 4.06 22.38
C TYR A 172 8.65 2.64 21.96
N ILE A 173 8.42 2.39 20.66
CA ILE A 173 8.10 1.06 20.12
C ILE A 173 9.37 0.21 20.11
N VAL A 174 10.47 0.79 19.62
CA VAL A 174 11.78 0.12 19.53
C VAL A 174 12.27 -0.30 20.90
N GLN A 175 12.16 0.59 21.90
CA GLN A 175 12.53 0.30 23.28
C GLN A 175 11.66 -0.82 23.87
N ALA A 176 10.34 -0.71 23.75
CA ALA A 176 9.42 -1.74 24.26
C ALA A 176 9.66 -3.13 23.65
N ALA A 177 9.96 -3.20 22.35
CA ALA A 177 10.30 -4.45 21.67
C ALA A 177 11.60 -5.05 22.22
N ARG A 178 12.65 -4.25 22.36
CA ARG A 178 13.94 -4.69 22.94
C ARG A 178 13.80 -5.13 24.40
N GLU A 179 12.99 -4.43 25.20
CA GLU A 179 12.74 -4.78 26.60
C GLU A 179 12.08 -6.14 26.79
N VAL A 180 11.19 -6.55 25.88
CA VAL A 180 10.59 -7.90 25.91
C VAL A 180 11.46 -8.98 25.26
N GLY A 181 12.59 -8.59 24.67
CA GLY A 181 13.51 -9.49 23.97
C GLY A 181 13.15 -9.73 22.50
N ALA A 182 12.14 -9.06 21.96
CA ALA A 182 11.78 -9.18 20.55
C ALA A 182 12.80 -8.47 19.65
N ARG A 183 12.87 -8.93 18.40
CA ARG A 183 13.69 -8.33 17.36
C ARG A 183 12.98 -7.11 16.78
N VAL A 184 13.77 -6.14 16.31
CA VAL A 184 13.27 -4.93 15.64
C VAL A 184 13.85 -4.86 14.25
N LYS A 185 12.98 -4.65 13.26
CA LYS A 185 13.35 -4.34 11.89
C LYS A 185 12.95 -2.91 11.56
N LEU A 186 13.95 -2.08 11.30
CA LEU A 186 13.75 -0.68 10.94
C LEU A 186 13.62 -0.54 9.42
N PHE A 187 12.71 0.34 8.99
CA PHE A 187 12.61 0.78 7.60
C PHE A 187 12.58 2.32 7.53
N GLY A 188 13.06 2.91 6.43
CA GLY A 188 13.13 4.36 6.28
C GLY A 188 11.81 4.98 5.82
N GLU A 189 11.30 4.51 4.68
CA GLU A 189 10.06 4.91 4.01
C GLU A 189 9.41 3.65 3.43
N GLY A 190 8.16 3.71 2.99
CA GLY A 190 7.46 2.53 2.47
C GLY A 190 6.69 1.76 3.54
N ASP A 191 5.69 2.38 4.17
CA ASP A 191 4.95 1.70 5.23
C ASP A 191 3.90 0.69 4.72
N VAL A 192 3.47 0.79 3.46
CA VAL A 192 2.59 -0.22 2.83
C VAL A 192 3.35 -1.53 2.63
N ALA A 193 4.57 -1.46 2.10
CA ALA A 193 5.46 -2.63 1.94
C ALA A 193 5.73 -3.31 3.30
N ALA A 194 5.97 -2.52 4.35
CA ALA A 194 6.22 -3.00 5.69
C ALA A 194 5.00 -3.70 6.31
N VAL A 195 3.79 -3.16 6.12
CA VAL A 195 2.54 -3.81 6.56
C VAL A 195 2.29 -5.10 5.77
N LEU A 196 2.50 -5.09 4.45
CA LEU A 196 2.33 -6.26 3.59
C LEU A 196 3.22 -7.43 4.04
N ALA A 197 4.44 -7.15 4.51
CA ALA A 197 5.35 -8.16 5.00
C ALA A 197 4.76 -8.99 6.17
N CYS A 198 3.93 -8.38 7.03
CA CYS A 198 3.29 -9.05 8.17
C CYS A 198 2.32 -10.17 7.76
N GLY A 199 1.84 -10.17 6.52
CA GLY A 199 0.88 -11.14 6.02
C GLY A 199 1.47 -12.48 5.57
N PHE A 200 2.81 -12.59 5.50
CA PHE A 200 3.49 -13.74 4.90
C PHE A 200 4.59 -14.27 5.81
N GLU A 201 4.50 -15.53 6.21
CA GLU A 201 5.44 -16.15 7.18
C GLU A 201 6.91 -16.10 6.73
N ASN A 202 7.15 -16.22 5.42
CA ASN A 202 8.51 -16.23 4.86
C ASN A 202 9.25 -14.89 4.92
N THR A 203 8.56 -13.79 5.23
CA THR A 203 9.21 -12.48 5.45
C THR A 203 9.87 -12.39 6.82
N GLY A 204 9.42 -13.24 7.76
CA GLY A 204 9.86 -13.23 9.16
C GLY A 204 9.40 -12.02 9.96
N VAL A 205 8.42 -11.26 9.47
CA VAL A 205 7.83 -10.09 10.14
C VAL A 205 6.49 -10.49 10.77
N ASP A 206 6.31 -10.22 12.07
CA ASP A 206 5.13 -10.69 12.81
C ASP A 206 4.12 -9.58 13.10
N ILE A 207 4.60 -8.35 13.33
CA ILE A 207 3.77 -7.21 13.71
C ILE A 207 4.35 -5.90 13.19
N PHE A 208 3.49 -5.09 12.57
CA PHE A 208 3.76 -3.70 12.26
C PHE A 208 3.21 -2.81 13.36
N MET A 209 3.99 -1.81 13.80
CA MET A 209 3.52 -0.72 14.66
C MET A 209 4.18 0.60 14.25
N GLY A 210 3.42 1.68 14.21
CA GLY A 210 3.98 3.01 13.98
C GLY A 210 2.93 4.06 13.59
N THR A 211 3.42 5.24 13.22
CA THR A 211 2.64 6.36 12.70
C THR A 211 3.18 6.75 11.32
N GLY A 212 2.31 6.76 10.32
CA GLY A 212 2.58 7.13 8.93
C GLY A 212 1.37 7.81 8.30
N GLY A 213 1.34 7.98 6.97
CA GLY A 213 0.25 8.69 6.31
C GLY A 213 -1.09 7.93 6.37
N ALA A 214 -2.18 8.65 6.59
CA ALA A 214 -3.52 8.08 6.66
C ALA A 214 -3.98 7.45 5.32
N PRO A 215 -3.73 8.04 4.14
CA PRO A 215 -4.07 7.43 2.85
C PRO A 215 -3.43 6.04 2.65
N GLU A 216 -2.13 5.92 2.91
CA GLU A 216 -1.36 4.67 2.84
C GLU A 216 -1.89 3.65 3.85
N GLY A 217 -2.42 4.12 4.99
CA GLY A 217 -3.09 3.27 5.97
C GLY A 217 -4.32 2.55 5.41
N VAL A 218 -5.10 3.19 4.54
CA VAL A 218 -6.27 2.58 3.89
C VAL A 218 -5.84 1.55 2.84
N ILE A 219 -4.80 1.86 2.05
CA ILE A 219 -4.23 0.93 1.07
C ILE A 219 -3.67 -0.32 1.79
N ALA A 220 -2.93 -0.12 2.88
CA ALA A 220 -2.40 -1.20 3.71
C ALA A 220 -3.52 -2.04 4.36
N ALA A 221 -4.61 -1.40 4.81
CA ALA A 221 -5.77 -2.12 5.34
C ALA A 221 -6.44 -3.01 4.28
N ALA A 222 -6.49 -2.57 3.02
CA ALA A 222 -7.00 -3.38 1.91
C ALA A 222 -6.15 -4.63 1.68
N ALA A 223 -4.80 -4.50 1.73
CA ALA A 223 -3.90 -5.64 1.68
C ALA A 223 -4.15 -6.63 2.84
N ILE A 224 -4.16 -6.14 4.08
CA ILE A 224 -4.37 -6.97 5.27
C ILE A 224 -5.74 -7.66 5.22
N LYS A 225 -6.78 -6.97 4.75
CA LYS A 225 -8.11 -7.55 4.59
C LYS A 225 -8.10 -8.69 3.57
N CYS A 226 -7.41 -8.51 2.45
CA CYS A 226 -7.26 -9.56 1.44
C CYS A 226 -6.51 -10.79 1.95
N MET A 227 -5.53 -10.60 2.85
CA MET A 227 -4.76 -11.68 3.48
C MET A 227 -5.48 -12.32 4.68
N GLY A 228 -6.60 -11.74 5.12
CA GLY A 228 -7.35 -12.21 6.29
C GLY A 228 -6.70 -11.86 7.64
N GLY A 229 -5.82 -10.86 7.69
CA GLY A 229 -5.18 -10.38 8.92
C GLY A 229 -6.06 -9.43 9.74
N ASP A 230 -5.41 -8.65 10.60
CA ASP A 230 -6.03 -7.61 11.41
C ASP A 230 -5.23 -6.32 11.38
N MET A 231 -5.93 -5.19 11.37
CA MET A 231 -5.35 -3.87 11.39
C MET A 231 -6.26 -2.92 12.17
N GLN A 232 -5.65 -2.11 13.01
CA GLN A 232 -6.31 -1.01 13.72
C GLN A 232 -5.55 0.29 13.47
N ALA A 233 -6.29 1.38 13.46
CA ALA A 233 -5.74 2.70 13.23
C ALA A 233 -6.41 3.80 14.05
N LYS A 234 -5.71 4.92 14.23
CA LYS A 234 -6.24 6.17 14.79
C LYS A 234 -5.67 7.34 14.01
N LEU A 235 -6.51 8.28 13.60
CA LEU A 235 -6.05 9.54 13.01
C LEU A 235 -5.32 10.39 14.06
N GLU A 236 -4.24 11.04 13.66
CA GLU A 236 -3.41 11.89 14.52
C GLU A 236 -3.34 13.32 13.97
N PRO A 237 -4.43 14.10 14.04
CA PRO A 237 -4.38 15.51 13.65
C PRO A 237 -3.51 16.30 14.63
N HIS A 238 -2.48 16.95 14.12
CA HIS A 238 -1.52 17.76 14.87
C HIS A 238 -1.89 19.25 14.89
N THR A 239 -2.72 19.70 13.95
CA THR A 239 -3.13 21.10 13.81
C THR A 239 -4.65 21.29 13.90
N ASP A 240 -5.10 22.49 14.25
CA ASP A 240 -6.54 22.80 14.26
C ASP A 240 -7.17 22.70 12.86
N LYS A 241 -6.42 23.03 11.81
CA LYS A 241 -6.84 22.86 10.41
C LYS A 241 -7.13 21.40 10.08
N GLU A 242 -6.27 20.48 10.51
CA GLU A 242 -6.51 19.04 10.32
C GLU A 242 -7.73 18.56 11.13
N ARG A 243 -7.93 19.08 12.35
CA ARG A 243 -9.13 18.77 13.15
C ARG A 243 -10.41 19.28 12.48
N GLU A 244 -10.37 20.47 11.90
CA GLU A 244 -11.48 21.03 11.12
C GLU A 244 -11.74 20.23 9.84
N ARG A 245 -10.69 19.81 9.13
CA ARG A 245 -10.79 18.93 7.95
C ARG A 245 -11.44 17.60 8.30
N CYS A 246 -11.08 16.97 9.41
CA CYS A 246 -11.77 15.77 9.88
C CYS A 246 -13.27 16.01 10.06
N LYS A 247 -13.66 17.11 10.72
CA LYS A 247 -15.08 17.44 10.95
C LYS A 247 -15.83 17.69 9.65
N SER A 248 -15.24 18.42 8.70
CA SER A 248 -15.89 18.67 7.39
C SER A 248 -16.06 17.40 6.57
N MET A 249 -15.20 16.40 6.77
CA MET A 249 -15.30 15.06 6.19
C MET A 249 -16.21 14.11 7.01
N GLY A 250 -16.92 14.61 8.03
CA GLY A 250 -17.86 13.81 8.83
C GLY A 250 -17.21 12.96 9.92
N ILE A 251 -15.93 13.17 10.22
CA ILE A 251 -15.19 12.46 11.28
C ILE A 251 -15.30 13.28 12.57
N SER A 252 -16.34 12.99 13.36
CA SER A 252 -16.64 13.73 14.60
C SER A 252 -15.83 13.28 15.80
N ASP A 253 -15.52 11.99 15.91
CA ASP A 253 -14.72 11.41 16.99
C ASP A 253 -13.28 11.14 16.54
N LEU A 254 -12.38 12.06 16.88
CA LEU A 254 -10.95 11.95 16.57
C LEU A 254 -10.22 10.90 17.42
N ASN A 255 -10.84 10.39 18.47
CA ASN A 255 -10.26 9.34 19.32
C ASN A 255 -10.73 7.94 18.91
N LYS A 256 -11.66 7.84 17.95
CA LYS A 256 -12.20 6.58 17.46
C LYS A 256 -11.06 5.70 16.95
N VAL A 257 -11.06 4.45 17.40
CA VAL A 257 -10.26 3.39 16.77
C VAL A 257 -10.97 2.99 15.48
N LEU A 258 -10.29 3.13 14.36
CA LEU A 258 -10.71 2.61 13.07
C LEU A 258 -10.25 1.15 13.00
N LEU A 259 -11.21 0.23 13.00
CA LEU A 259 -10.95 -1.18 12.75
C LEU A 259 -10.79 -1.41 11.25
N ILE A 260 -10.30 -2.59 10.85
CA ILE A 260 -10.11 -2.94 9.44
C ILE A 260 -11.36 -2.72 8.58
N ASN A 261 -12.55 -3.00 9.13
CA ASN A 261 -13.83 -2.80 8.45
C ASN A 261 -14.34 -1.34 8.48
N ASP A 262 -13.75 -0.46 9.31
CA ASP A 262 -13.97 0.99 9.19
C ASP A 262 -13.13 1.57 8.03
N LEU A 263 -11.90 1.05 7.84
CA LEU A 263 -10.97 1.45 6.79
C LEU A 263 -11.38 0.90 5.42
N VAL A 264 -11.88 -0.34 5.38
CA VAL A 264 -12.28 -1.06 4.17
C VAL A 264 -13.57 -1.85 4.44
N LYS A 265 -14.70 -1.29 4.05
CA LYS A 265 -16.05 -1.71 4.49
C LYS A 265 -16.59 -2.94 3.78
N ASP A 266 -16.25 -3.13 2.51
CA ASP A 266 -16.79 -4.22 1.69
C ASP A 266 -15.90 -5.47 1.73
N ASP A 267 -16.48 -6.65 1.52
CA ASP A 267 -15.77 -7.92 1.46
C ASP A 267 -15.26 -8.25 0.05
N GLU A 268 -15.64 -7.47 -0.96
CA GLU A 268 -15.15 -7.51 -2.33
C GLU A 268 -14.09 -6.42 -2.57
N VAL A 269 -12.86 -6.68 -2.13
CA VAL A 269 -11.74 -5.76 -2.25
C VAL A 269 -10.62 -6.45 -3.00
N TYR A 270 -9.93 -5.65 -3.80
CA TYR A 270 -8.77 -6.03 -4.59
C TYR A 270 -7.58 -5.21 -4.12
N PHE A 271 -6.42 -5.85 -4.11
CA PHE A 271 -5.15 -5.20 -3.86
C PHE A 271 -4.13 -5.72 -4.87
N ALA A 272 -3.30 -4.82 -5.42
CA ALA A 272 -2.13 -5.21 -6.18
C ALA A 272 -0.93 -4.37 -5.78
N ALA A 273 0.25 -4.99 -5.83
CA ALA A 273 1.52 -4.31 -5.64
C ALA A 273 2.58 -4.88 -6.58
N THR A 274 3.50 -4.03 -7.05
CA THR A 274 4.67 -4.44 -7.83
C THR A 274 5.94 -3.84 -7.22
N GLY A 275 6.97 -4.66 -7.04
CA GLY A 275 8.27 -4.21 -6.54
C GLY A 275 8.97 -3.30 -7.55
N ILE A 276 9.38 -2.11 -7.11
CA ILE A 276 10.21 -1.20 -7.91
C ILE A 276 11.68 -1.43 -7.53
N THR A 277 11.98 -1.42 -6.24
CA THR A 277 13.22 -1.97 -5.66
C THR A 277 12.89 -3.19 -4.80
N ASP A 278 13.90 -3.99 -4.46
CA ASP A 278 13.71 -5.16 -3.61
C ASP A 278 13.09 -4.76 -2.27
N CYS A 279 12.01 -5.42 -1.88
CA CYS A 279 11.40 -5.34 -0.56
C CYS A 279 11.29 -6.75 0.04
N ASP A 280 10.71 -6.86 1.24
CA ASP A 280 10.63 -8.14 1.94
C ASP A 280 9.85 -9.23 1.21
N LEU A 281 8.85 -8.83 0.42
CA LEU A 281 7.97 -9.75 -0.29
C LEU A 281 8.24 -9.82 -1.79
N LEU A 282 8.53 -8.67 -2.41
CA LEU A 282 8.61 -8.51 -3.87
C LEU A 282 10.03 -8.10 -4.26
N ARG A 283 10.53 -8.71 -5.33
CA ARG A 283 11.77 -8.27 -5.99
C ARG A 283 11.50 -7.00 -6.81
N GLY A 284 12.51 -6.15 -6.91
CA GLY A 284 12.48 -4.96 -7.75
C GLY A 284 12.51 -5.28 -9.24
N VAL A 285 12.33 -4.24 -10.05
CA VAL A 285 12.41 -4.37 -11.51
C VAL A 285 13.85 -4.70 -11.92
N VAL A 286 14.00 -5.73 -12.75
CA VAL A 286 15.30 -6.12 -13.31
C VAL A 286 15.30 -5.88 -14.81
N PHE A 287 16.35 -5.23 -15.33
CA PHE A 287 16.59 -5.08 -16.76
C PHE A 287 17.68 -6.08 -17.21
N PRO A 288 17.33 -7.34 -17.54
CA PRO A 288 18.33 -8.39 -17.80
C PRO A 288 19.11 -8.18 -19.10
N LYS A 289 18.52 -7.45 -20.06
CA LYS A 289 19.13 -7.06 -21.33
C LYS A 289 18.37 -5.87 -21.91
N ASN A 290 18.95 -5.23 -22.92
CA ASN A 290 18.31 -4.11 -23.63
C ASN A 290 16.88 -4.46 -24.05
N ASP A 291 15.97 -3.51 -23.86
CA ASP A 291 14.55 -3.61 -24.20
C ASP A 291 13.78 -4.71 -23.47
N TRP A 292 14.32 -5.31 -22.41
CA TRP A 292 13.61 -6.28 -21.59
C TRP A 292 13.60 -5.86 -20.12
N ALA A 293 12.50 -6.15 -19.45
CA ALA A 293 12.38 -6.02 -18.00
C ALA A 293 11.66 -7.21 -17.40
N THR A 294 11.94 -7.51 -16.13
CA THR A 294 11.19 -8.46 -15.31
C THR A 294 10.59 -7.72 -14.12
N THR A 295 9.31 -7.95 -13.83
CA THR A 295 8.60 -7.42 -12.65
C THR A 295 8.11 -8.55 -11.76
N HIS A 296 8.00 -8.27 -10.46
CA HIS A 296 7.41 -9.17 -9.47
C HIS A 296 6.25 -8.47 -8.77
N SER A 297 5.06 -9.05 -8.94
CA SER A 297 3.82 -8.47 -8.45
C SER A 297 3.09 -9.45 -7.53
N VAL A 298 2.30 -8.92 -6.60
CA VAL A 298 1.28 -9.67 -5.87
C VAL A 298 -0.09 -9.09 -6.19
N VAL A 299 -1.08 -9.95 -6.39
CA VAL A 299 -2.48 -9.57 -6.59
C VAL A 299 -3.35 -10.38 -5.65
N MET A 300 -4.27 -9.71 -4.96
CA MET A 300 -5.10 -10.31 -3.94
C MET A 300 -6.55 -9.89 -4.10
N ARG A 301 -7.47 -10.79 -3.71
CA ARG A 301 -8.91 -10.53 -3.66
C ARG A 301 -9.51 -11.09 -2.38
N SER A 302 -10.04 -10.22 -1.52
CA SER A 302 -10.58 -10.61 -0.21
C SER A 302 -11.73 -11.63 -0.32
N LYS A 303 -12.65 -11.43 -1.27
CA LYS A 303 -13.83 -12.29 -1.47
C LYS A 303 -13.48 -13.75 -1.74
N THR A 304 -12.37 -14.01 -2.41
CA THR A 304 -11.94 -15.36 -2.78
C THR A 304 -10.78 -15.88 -1.94
N GLY A 305 -10.19 -15.03 -1.08
CA GLY A 305 -8.95 -15.34 -0.36
C GLY A 305 -7.78 -15.69 -1.27
N THR A 306 -7.85 -15.34 -2.56
CA THR A 306 -6.82 -15.74 -3.53
C THR A 306 -5.70 -14.72 -3.53
N ILE A 307 -4.48 -15.21 -3.35
CA ILE A 307 -3.24 -14.45 -3.46
C ILE A 307 -2.45 -15.03 -4.63
N ARG A 308 -2.05 -14.18 -5.58
CA ARG A 308 -1.25 -14.55 -6.75
C ARG A 308 0.05 -13.79 -6.75
N PHE A 309 1.16 -14.51 -6.81
CA PHE A 309 2.45 -13.95 -7.16
C PHE A 309 2.67 -14.08 -8.66
N ILE A 310 3.11 -13.01 -9.30
CA ILE A 310 3.26 -12.91 -10.74
C ILE A 310 4.69 -12.47 -11.03
N GLU A 311 5.40 -13.28 -11.80
CA GLU A 311 6.63 -12.88 -12.47
C GLU A 311 6.30 -12.63 -13.94
N ALA A 312 6.51 -11.41 -14.42
CA ALA A 312 6.25 -11.04 -15.79
C ALA A 312 7.52 -10.60 -16.50
N HIS A 313 7.74 -11.09 -17.72
CA HIS A 313 8.83 -10.68 -18.60
C HIS A 313 8.29 -9.80 -19.71
N HIS A 314 8.79 -8.59 -19.79
CA HIS A 314 8.30 -7.53 -20.68
C HIS A 314 9.28 -7.30 -21.82
N ASP A 315 8.83 -7.49 -23.07
CA ASP A 315 9.49 -6.91 -24.23
C ASP A 315 9.07 -5.43 -24.33
N LEU A 316 9.92 -4.51 -23.89
CA LEU A 316 9.63 -3.09 -23.77
C LEU A 316 9.37 -2.42 -25.13
N LYS A 317 9.81 -3.03 -26.24
CA LYS A 317 9.49 -2.56 -27.60
C LYS A 317 8.06 -2.90 -28.03
N ARG A 318 7.43 -3.89 -27.40
CA ARG A 318 6.09 -4.37 -27.76
C ARG A 318 5.05 -4.14 -26.67
N SER A 319 5.49 -4.07 -25.41
CA SER A 319 4.61 -3.90 -24.27
C SER A 319 3.83 -2.59 -24.35
N SER A 320 2.53 -2.68 -24.09
CA SER A 320 1.64 -1.52 -24.01
C SER A 320 1.73 -0.80 -22.66
N LEU A 321 2.47 -1.35 -21.69
CA LEU A 321 2.59 -0.81 -20.33
C LEU A 321 3.64 0.30 -20.19
N VAL A 322 4.49 0.49 -21.20
CA VAL A 322 5.53 1.51 -21.17
C VAL A 322 5.00 2.79 -21.81
N VAL A 323 5.05 3.90 -21.09
CA VAL A 323 4.81 5.25 -21.64
C VAL A 323 6.03 5.63 -22.49
N ARG A 324 5.79 6.03 -23.75
CA ARG A 324 6.86 6.47 -24.65
C ARG A 324 6.81 7.98 -24.76
N SER A 325 7.97 8.61 -24.97
CA SER A 325 8.09 10.06 -25.20
C SER A 325 7.38 10.55 -26.47
N SER A 326 6.83 9.65 -27.31
CA SER A 326 5.93 9.98 -28.41
C SER A 326 4.46 10.08 -28.01
N ASP A 327 4.12 9.70 -26.78
CA ASP A 327 2.74 9.62 -26.27
C ASP A 327 2.35 10.85 -25.41
N SER A 328 3.28 11.80 -25.23
CA SER A 328 3.13 13.11 -24.58
C SER A 328 3.13 14.23 -25.62
#